data_AF-A0A9X8VAZ9-F1
#
_entry.id   AF-A0A9X8VAZ9-F1
#
_cell.length_a   1.000
_cell.length_b   1.000
_cell.length_c   1.000
_cell.angle_alpha   90.00
_cell.angle_beta   90.00
_cell.angle_gamma   90.00
#
_symmetry.space_group_name_H-M   'P 1'
#
loop_
_entity.id
_entity.type
_entity.pdbx_description
1 polymer ?
#
loop_
_entity_poly.entity_id
_entity_poly.type
_entity_poly.pdbx_seq_one_letter_code
_entity_poly.pdbx_strand_id
1 'polypeptide(L)' 'MQHRKITFIGAGNMARAIIAGLVAGGYPAKSISVCAPSAKNR' A
#
# COMPACT_ATOMS: atom_id res chain seq x y z
N MET A 1 5.99 -1.94 -19.29
CA MET A 1 5.04 -2.40 -18.26
C MET A 1 4.21 -1.21 -17.80
N GLN A 2 2.89 -1.31 -17.78
CA GLN A 2 2.02 -0.21 -17.31
C GLN A 2 1.76 -0.38 -15.81
N HIS A 3 2.16 0.61 -15.00
CA HIS A 3 1.88 0.60 -13.57
C HIS A 3 0.38 0.86 -13.32
N ARG A 4 -0.30 -0.10 -12.68
CA ARG A 4 -1.72 0.03 -12.29
C ARG A 4 -1.86 0.73 -10.93
N LYS A 5 -3.05 1.21 -10.60
CA LYS A 5 -3.32 1.65 -9.23
C LYS A 5 -3.57 0.42 -8.36
N ILE A 6 -2.87 0.33 -7.24
CA ILE A 6 -3.00 -0.76 -6.26
C ILE A 6 -3.54 -0.16 -4.97
N THR A 7 -4.59 -0.76 -4.40
CA THR A 7 -5.13 -0.37 -3.10
C THR A 7 -5.02 -1.53 -2.11
N PHE A 8 -4.39 -1.28 -0.96
CA PHE A 8 -4.34 -2.21 0.16
C PHE A 8 -5.47 -1.89 1.14
N ILE A 9 -6.28 -2.90 1.49
CA ILE A 9 -7.28 -2.81 2.56
C ILE A 9 -6.65 -3.40 3.82
N GLY A 10 -6.38 -2.53 4.79
CA GLY A 10 -5.58 -2.83 5.98
C GLY A 10 -4.17 -2.23 5.89
N ALA A 11 -3.74 -1.57 6.96
CA ALA A 11 -2.44 -0.89 7.08
C ALA A 11 -1.52 -1.56 8.11
N GLY A 12 -1.61 -2.89 8.23
CA GLY A 12 -0.80 -3.68 9.16
C GLY A 12 0.63 -3.97 8.66
N ASN A 13 1.37 -4.77 9.43
CA ASN A 13 2.77 -5.12 9.13
C ASN A 13 2.94 -5.76 7.75
N MET A 14 1.99 -6.59 7.32
CA MET A 14 2.04 -7.24 6.01
C MET A 14 1.90 -6.24 4.85
N ALA A 15 0.92 -5.32 4.93
CA ALA A 15 0.75 -4.27 3.93
C ALA A 15 2.03 -3.42 3.82
N ARG A 16 2.62 -3.04 4.96
CA ARG A 16 3.88 -2.30 4.99
C ARG A 16 5.02 -3.05 4.30
N ALA A 17 5.21 -4.35 4.59
CA ALA A 17 6.29 -5.14 4.01
C ALA A 17 6.15 -5.27 2.47
N ILE A 18 4.94 -5.53 1.99
CA ILE A 18 4.66 -5.65 0.55
C ILE A 18 4.86 -4.30 -0.15
N ILE A 19 4.32 -3.21 0.42
CA ILE A 19 4.48 -1.86 -0.14
C ILE A 19 5.96 -1.47 -0.20
N ALA A 20 6.72 -1.75 0.85
CA ALA A 20 8.15 -1.49 0.89
C ALA A 20 8.90 -2.24 -0.23
N GLY A 21 8.60 -3.53 -0.42
CA GLY A 21 9.18 -4.33 -1.50
C GLY A 21 8.82 -3.79 -2.90
N LEU A 22 7.56 -3.39 -3.11
CA LEU A 22 7.11 -2.80 -4.38
C LEU A 22 7.86 -1.49 -4.70
N VAL A 23 7.95 -0.59 -3.72
CA VAL A 23 8.64 0.69 -3.89
C VAL A 23 10.13 0.48 -4.12
N ALA A 24 10.77 -0.43 -3.37
CA ALA A 24 12.17 -0.79 -3.57
C ALA A 24 12.41 -1.41 -4.96
N GLY A 25 11.44 -2.15 -5.49
CA GLY A 25 11.45 -2.72 -6.85
C GLY A 25 11.11 -1.71 -7.96
N GLY A 26 10.96 -0.42 -7.66
CA GLY A 26 10.69 0.63 -8.64
C GLY A 26 9.22 0.90 -8.95
N TYR A 27 8.29 0.31 -8.20
CA TYR A 27 6.87 0.64 -8.35
C TYR A 27 6.60 2.07 -7.85
N PRO A 28 5.93 2.94 -8.62
CA PRO A 28 5.70 4.31 -8.20
C PRO A 28 4.80 4.37 -6.95
N ALA A 29 5.30 4.99 -5.88
CA ALA A 29 4.54 5.15 -4.63
C ALA A 29 3.19 5.87 -4.85
N LYS A 30 3.14 6.82 -5.80
CA LYS A 30 1.90 7.51 -6.19
C LYS A 30 0.81 6.62 -6.79
N SER A 31 1.17 5.41 -7.21
CA SER A 31 0.24 4.41 -7.76
C SER A 31 -0.24 3.42 -6.69
N ILE A 32 0.15 3.62 -5.42
CA ILE A 32 -0.20 2.76 -4.29
C ILE A 32 -1.03 3.58 -3.30
N SER A 33 -2.17 3.03 -2.90
CA SER A 33 -3.02 3.56 -1.84
C SER A 33 -3.19 2.52 -0.74
N VAL A 34 -3.40 2.97 0.50
CA VAL A 34 -3.73 2.10 1.64
C VAL A 34 -4.86 2.74 2.44
N CYS A 35 -5.79 1.92 2.93
CA CYS A 35 -6.81 2.37 3.86
C CYS A 35 -6.90 1.42 5.07
N ALA A 36 -7.27 1.98 6.21
CA ALA A 36 -7.54 1.25 7.45
C ALA A 36 -8.58 2.03 8.26
N PRO A 37 -9.29 1.39 9.20
CA PRO A 37 -10.16 2.11 10.12
C PRO A 37 -9.39 3.22 10.84
N SER A 38 -10.02 4.38 10.96
CA SER A 38 -9.51 5.43 11.83
C SER A 38 -9.50 4.94 13.28
N ALA A 39 -8.75 5.61 14.17
CA ALA A 39 -8.72 5.23 15.58
C ALA A 39 -10.12 5.20 16.23
N LYS A 40 -11.06 6.02 15.72
CA LYS A 40 -12.46 6.05 16.16
C LYS A 40 -13.24 4.78 15.78
N ASN A 41 -12.88 4.13 14.68
CA ASN A 41 -13.64 3.04 14.05
C ASN A 41 -12.92 1.68 14.13
N ARG A 42 -11.91 1.56 15.00
CA ARG A 42 -11.06 0.37 15.12
C ARG A 42 -11.65 -0.65 16.08
#